data_AF-A0A7X2SS52-F1
#
_entry.id   AF-A0A7X2SS52-F1
#
_cell.length_a   1.000
_cell.length_b   1.000
_cell.length_c   1.000
_cell.angle_alpha   90.00
_cell.angle_beta   90.00
_cell.angle_gamma   90.00
#
_symmetry.space_group_name_H-M   'P 1'
#
loop_
_entity.id
_entity.type
_entity.pdbx_description
1 polymer ?
#
loop_
_entity_poly.entity_id
_entity_poly.type
_entity_poly.pdbx_seq_one_letter_code
_entity_poly.pdbx_strand_id
1 'polypeptide(L)'
;VIATDKGGTPEERIAKHFGCPEPSGYRKSLRLMKQAEKFNRPIVTFVNTSGAYPGRSAEENGQGEAIARNLLEMSDLKVPIISFIYGEGGSGGALALACGDQVWMLEDSMYSILSPEGFASILWKDSKRADEAAEVMQLTPEALLKQEIIEGIIPESNSHRKVCKEIKKILAQELKNLTSLTKFELVKRRKERYRKF
;
A
#
# COMPACT_ATOMS: atom_id res chain seq x y z
N VAL A 1 12.74 4.35 3.28
CA VAL A 1 11.46 3.93 3.89
C VAL A 1 10.48 5.07 3.75
N ILE A 2 9.23 4.76 3.38
CA ILE A 2 8.11 5.71 3.26
C ILE A 2 6.93 5.05 3.99
N ALA A 3 6.17 5.80 4.77
CA ALA A 3 5.03 5.25 5.51
C ALA A 3 3.87 6.23 5.53
N THR A 4 2.65 5.70 5.52
CA THR A 4 1.48 6.43 6.04
C THR A 4 1.53 6.41 7.56
N ASP A 5 1.06 7.47 8.20
CA ASP A 5 1.10 7.60 9.66
C ASP A 5 -0.27 8.03 10.16
N LYS A 6 -0.96 7.11 10.86
CA LYS A 6 -2.29 7.38 11.42
C LYS A 6 -2.24 8.29 12.64
N GLY A 7 -1.12 8.39 13.36
CA GLY A 7 -1.07 9.04 14.67
C GLY A 7 -1.40 8.11 15.84
N GLY A 8 -0.67 8.27 16.94
CA GLY A 8 -0.79 7.47 18.16
C GLY A 8 -1.82 8.01 19.15
N THR A 9 -2.09 9.32 19.12
CA THR A 9 -3.10 9.97 19.97
C THR A 9 -4.28 10.48 19.13
N PRO A 10 -5.44 10.77 19.75
CA PRO A 10 -6.57 11.40 19.05
C PRO A 10 -6.20 12.71 18.33
N GLU A 11 -5.40 13.56 18.97
CA GLU A 11 -4.96 14.84 18.42
C GLU A 11 -4.05 14.62 17.20
N GLU A 12 -3.11 13.69 17.30
CA GLU A 12 -2.25 13.32 16.18
C GLU A 12 -3.04 12.72 15.02
N ARG A 13 -4.05 11.89 15.31
CA ARG A 13 -4.92 11.30 14.29
C ARG A 13 -5.65 12.35 13.50
N ILE A 14 -6.22 13.34 14.17
CA ILE A 14 -6.88 14.47 13.51
C ILE A 14 -5.85 15.24 12.66
N ALA A 15 -4.69 15.57 13.23
CA ALA A 15 -3.64 16.33 12.54
C ALA A 15 -3.03 15.60 11.33
N LYS A 16 -3.08 14.26 11.31
CA LYS A 16 -2.57 13.41 10.23
C LYS A 16 -3.68 12.86 9.33
N HIS A 17 -4.90 13.38 9.43
CA HIS A 17 -6.07 12.90 8.69
C HIS A 17 -6.27 11.38 8.79
N PHE A 18 -6.01 10.81 9.97
CA PHE A 18 -6.08 9.37 10.25
C PHE A 18 -5.26 8.52 9.27
N GLY A 19 -4.14 9.07 8.79
CA GLY A 19 -3.23 8.42 7.84
C GLY A 19 -3.61 8.59 6.37
N CYS A 20 -4.69 9.31 6.07
CA CYS A 20 -5.15 9.60 4.70
C CYS A 20 -4.30 10.73 4.09
N PRO A 21 -3.44 10.46 3.10
CA PRO A 21 -2.59 11.49 2.54
C PRO A 21 -3.37 12.46 1.66
N GLU A 22 -3.01 13.74 1.74
CA GLU A 22 -3.33 14.75 0.74
C GLU A 22 -2.40 14.64 -0.48
N PRO A 23 -2.67 15.34 -1.60
CA PRO A 23 -1.87 15.25 -2.83
C PRO A 23 -0.38 15.56 -2.59
N SER A 24 -0.10 16.50 -1.67
CA SER A 24 1.25 16.86 -1.24
C SER A 24 2.01 15.67 -0.61
N GLY A 25 1.30 14.77 0.08
CA GLY A 25 1.85 13.54 0.66
C GLY A 25 2.32 12.56 -0.42
N TYR A 26 1.51 12.35 -1.46
CA TYR A 26 1.90 11.52 -2.61
C TYR A 26 3.08 12.13 -3.36
N ARG A 27 3.05 13.43 -3.67
CA ARG A 27 4.19 14.13 -4.31
C ARG A 27 5.47 14.05 -3.47
N LYS A 28 5.36 14.17 -2.13
CA LYS A 28 6.48 13.96 -1.21
C LYS A 28 7.00 12.52 -1.29
N SER A 29 6.13 11.53 -1.32
CA SER A 29 6.52 10.12 -1.43
C SER A 29 7.29 9.85 -2.73
N LEU A 30 6.78 10.30 -3.88
CA LEU A 30 7.43 10.15 -5.17
C LEU A 30 8.79 10.83 -5.23
N ARG A 31 8.90 12.06 -4.69
CA ARG A 31 10.19 12.76 -4.58
C ARG A 31 11.22 11.93 -3.81
N LEU A 32 10.83 11.29 -2.71
CA LEU A 32 11.72 10.42 -1.92
C LEU A 32 12.06 9.12 -2.66
N MET A 33 11.11 8.55 -3.40
CA MET A 33 11.35 7.36 -4.24
C MET A 33 12.35 7.67 -5.38
N LYS A 34 12.23 8.81 -6.05
CA LYS A 34 13.19 9.27 -7.06
C LYS A 34 14.59 9.53 -6.46
N GLN A 35 14.65 10.04 -5.23
CA GLN A 35 15.92 10.15 -4.50
C GLN A 35 16.49 8.78 -4.14
N ALA A 36 15.67 7.78 -3.82
CA ALA A 36 16.14 6.42 -3.60
C ALA A 36 16.73 5.84 -4.89
N GLU A 37 16.04 5.98 -6.01
CA GLU A 37 16.52 5.56 -7.34
C GLU A 37 17.83 6.23 -7.73
N LYS A 38 17.95 7.55 -7.57
CA LYS A 38 19.17 8.32 -7.88
C LYS A 38 20.42 7.74 -7.21
N PHE A 39 20.27 7.23 -5.99
CA PHE A 39 21.37 6.67 -5.20
C PHE A 39 21.35 5.13 -5.16
N ASN A 40 20.62 4.48 -6.06
CA ASN A 40 20.47 3.02 -6.14
C ASN A 40 20.07 2.36 -4.80
N ARG A 41 19.21 3.01 -4.03
CA ARG A 41 18.71 2.50 -2.76
C ARG A 41 17.35 1.82 -2.94
N PRO A 42 17.15 0.62 -2.36
CA PRO A 42 15.83 0.01 -2.31
C PRO A 42 14.80 0.89 -1.60
N ILE A 43 13.54 0.75 -1.98
CA ILE A 43 12.39 1.41 -1.41
C ILE A 43 11.60 0.39 -0.61
N VAL A 44 11.23 0.77 0.61
CA VAL A 44 10.31 0.02 1.44
C VAL A 44 9.17 0.95 1.83
N THR A 45 7.93 0.53 1.57
CA THR A 45 6.72 1.28 1.94
C THR A 45 5.95 0.55 3.04
N PHE A 46 5.37 1.31 3.96
CA PHE A 46 4.44 0.80 4.98
C PHE A 46 3.11 1.52 4.81
N VAL A 47 2.05 0.75 4.59
CA VAL A 47 0.72 1.27 4.23
C VAL A 47 -0.29 0.86 5.30
N ASN A 48 -0.93 1.87 5.87
CA ASN A 48 -2.05 1.79 6.78
C ASN A 48 -2.87 3.08 6.63
N THR A 49 -3.76 3.07 5.66
CA THR A 49 -4.65 4.17 5.33
C THR A 49 -6.00 3.63 4.88
N SER A 50 -7.10 4.27 5.29
CA SER A 50 -8.44 3.98 4.78
C SER A 50 -8.67 4.54 3.37
N GLY A 51 -7.76 5.39 2.88
CA GLY A 51 -7.82 5.95 1.53
C GLY A 51 -6.94 7.17 1.33
N ALA A 52 -7.11 7.83 0.20
CA ALA A 52 -6.62 9.18 0.02
C ALA A 52 -7.59 10.15 0.72
N TYR A 53 -7.12 11.28 1.26
CA TYR A 53 -7.99 12.22 1.95
C TYR A 53 -9.05 12.80 0.98
N PRO A 54 -10.37 12.60 1.22
CA PRO A 54 -11.43 13.01 0.30
C PRO A 54 -11.90 14.45 0.58
N GLY A 55 -10.95 15.38 0.72
CA GLY A 55 -11.23 16.78 1.04
C GLY A 55 -11.33 17.66 -0.21
N ARG A 56 -12.10 18.75 -0.11
CA ARG A 56 -12.17 19.77 -1.17
C ARG A 56 -10.79 20.33 -1.55
N SER A 57 -9.96 20.62 -0.55
CA SER A 57 -8.57 21.05 -0.76
C SER A 57 -7.77 20.01 -1.53
N ALA A 58 -7.96 18.72 -1.24
CA ALA A 58 -7.26 17.65 -1.93
C ALA A 58 -7.63 17.59 -3.42
N GLU A 59 -8.92 17.73 -3.74
CA GLU A 59 -9.40 17.78 -5.13
C GLU A 59 -8.84 19.00 -5.87
N GLU A 60 -8.94 20.20 -5.29
CA GLU A 60 -8.40 21.45 -5.87
C GLU A 60 -6.88 21.37 -6.11
N ASN A 61 -6.17 20.57 -5.31
CA ASN A 61 -4.73 20.35 -5.42
C ASN A 61 -4.35 19.09 -6.23
N GLY A 62 -5.29 18.43 -6.89
CA GLY A 62 -5.05 17.33 -7.82
C GLY A 62 -4.78 15.97 -7.15
N GLN A 63 -5.70 15.48 -6.31
CA GLN A 63 -5.59 14.17 -5.66
C GLN A 63 -5.48 13.02 -6.68
N GLY A 64 -6.36 13.01 -7.68
CA GLY A 64 -6.31 12.01 -8.76
C GLY A 64 -5.00 12.04 -9.55
N GLU A 65 -4.49 13.23 -9.88
CA GLU A 65 -3.21 13.40 -10.57
C GLU A 65 -2.05 12.87 -9.73
N ALA A 66 -1.99 13.23 -8.44
CA ALA A 66 -0.89 12.85 -7.59
C ALA A 66 -0.82 11.32 -7.40
N ILE A 67 -1.98 10.66 -7.26
CA ILE A 67 -2.09 9.19 -7.22
C ILE A 67 -1.65 8.59 -8.55
N ALA A 68 -2.21 9.05 -9.67
CA ALA A 68 -1.90 8.53 -11.01
C ALA A 68 -0.40 8.68 -11.34
N ARG A 69 0.20 9.83 -10.98
CA ARG A 69 1.62 10.09 -11.19
C ARG A 69 2.49 9.15 -10.35
N ASN A 70 2.11 8.88 -9.11
CA ASN A 70 2.77 7.89 -8.28
C ASN A 70 2.77 6.51 -8.94
N LEU A 71 1.61 6.03 -9.40
CA LEU A 71 1.48 4.72 -10.04
C LEU A 71 2.35 4.60 -11.30
N LEU A 72 2.28 5.61 -12.17
CA LEU A 72 3.07 5.66 -13.39
C LEU A 72 4.57 5.59 -13.07
N GLU A 73 5.04 6.47 -12.20
CA GLU A 73 6.46 6.60 -11.92
C GLU A 73 7.01 5.40 -11.14
N MET A 74 6.26 4.87 -10.18
CA MET A 74 6.64 3.67 -9.41
C MET A 74 6.81 2.45 -10.33
N SER A 75 5.96 2.31 -11.35
CA SER A 75 6.07 1.21 -12.31
C SER A 75 7.39 1.19 -13.09
N ASP A 76 8.07 2.34 -13.19
CA ASP A 76 9.30 2.53 -13.98
C ASP A 76 10.59 2.66 -13.13
N LEU A 77 10.49 2.71 -11.80
CA LEU A 77 11.66 2.87 -10.92
C LEU A 77 12.64 1.69 -11.05
N LYS A 78 13.93 2.00 -11.20
CA LYS A 78 15.02 1.03 -11.43
C LYS A 78 15.68 0.49 -10.16
N VAL A 79 14.97 0.55 -9.04
CA VAL A 79 15.41 0.02 -7.74
C VAL A 79 14.31 -0.86 -7.14
N PRO A 80 14.64 -1.86 -6.30
CA PRO A 80 13.64 -2.71 -5.68
C PRO A 80 12.65 -1.93 -4.82
N ILE A 81 11.37 -2.32 -4.87
CA ILE A 81 10.27 -1.75 -4.08
C ILE A 81 9.52 -2.89 -3.39
N ILE A 82 9.52 -2.91 -2.06
CA ILE A 82 8.74 -3.86 -1.27
C ILE A 82 7.75 -3.05 -0.42
N SER A 83 6.48 -3.42 -0.50
CA SER A 83 5.39 -2.74 0.21
C SER A 83 4.82 -3.65 1.29
N PHE A 84 4.56 -3.11 2.47
CA PHE A 84 3.91 -3.83 3.57
C PHE A 84 2.61 -3.13 3.94
N ILE A 85 1.49 -3.83 3.84
CA ILE A 85 0.21 -3.37 4.39
C ILE A 85 0.12 -3.93 5.81
N TYR A 86 0.10 -3.03 6.79
CA TYR A 86 0.17 -3.39 8.22
C TYR A 86 -1.10 -3.00 8.98
N GLY A 87 -2.17 -2.71 8.24
CA GLY A 87 -3.47 -2.31 8.75
C GLY A 87 -4.42 -2.15 7.58
N GLU A 88 -4.83 -0.93 7.27
CA GLU A 88 -5.73 -0.70 6.14
C GLU A 88 -5.00 -0.40 4.83
N GLY A 89 -5.39 -1.08 3.76
CA GLY A 89 -5.04 -0.80 2.37
C GLY A 89 -6.24 -0.21 1.64
N GLY A 90 -6.51 1.08 1.83
CA GLY A 90 -7.66 1.73 1.23
C GLY A 90 -7.44 2.22 -0.20
N SER A 91 -8.08 1.56 -1.16
CA SER A 91 -8.32 2.02 -2.54
C SER A 91 -7.05 2.51 -3.27
N GLY A 92 -7.21 3.48 -4.18
CA GLY A 92 -6.13 4.13 -4.91
C GLY A 92 -5.11 4.83 -4.00
N GLY A 93 -5.53 5.24 -2.80
CA GLY A 93 -4.65 5.90 -1.85
C GLY A 93 -3.57 4.99 -1.26
N ALA A 94 -3.91 3.71 -1.02
CA ALA A 94 -2.95 2.67 -0.68
C ALA A 94 -2.15 2.20 -1.91
N LEU A 95 -2.83 2.01 -3.04
CA LEU A 95 -2.20 1.57 -4.29
C LEU A 95 -1.08 2.50 -4.76
N ALA A 96 -1.24 3.81 -4.55
CA ALA A 96 -0.21 4.82 -4.82
C ALA A 96 1.11 4.61 -4.07
N LEU A 97 1.14 3.74 -3.05
CA LEU A 97 2.33 3.37 -2.29
C LEU A 97 2.64 1.86 -2.34
N ALA A 98 1.73 1.05 -2.88
CA ALA A 98 1.84 -0.40 -2.97
C ALA A 98 2.08 -0.91 -4.41
N CYS A 99 2.34 -0.02 -5.39
CA CYS A 99 2.70 -0.39 -6.76
C CYS A 99 4.19 -0.80 -6.90
N GLY A 100 4.63 -1.77 -6.09
CA GLY A 100 6.02 -2.23 -6.00
C GLY A 100 6.31 -3.57 -6.70
N ASP A 101 7.54 -4.08 -6.54
CA ASP A 101 7.92 -5.43 -7.00
C ASP A 101 7.24 -6.52 -6.18
N GLN A 102 7.00 -6.24 -4.90
CA GLN A 102 6.27 -7.10 -3.97
C GLN A 102 5.39 -6.28 -3.04
N VAL A 103 4.28 -6.90 -2.64
CA VAL A 103 3.29 -6.45 -1.66
C VAL A 103 3.09 -7.58 -0.66
N TRP A 104 3.35 -7.30 0.60
CA TRP A 104 3.15 -8.21 1.72
C TRP A 104 2.07 -7.64 2.64
N MET A 105 1.29 -8.52 3.25
CA MET A 105 0.22 -8.14 4.17
C MET A 105 0.46 -8.76 5.53
N LEU A 106 0.12 -8.05 6.61
CA LEU A 106 -0.03 -8.66 7.93
C LEU A 106 -1.35 -9.43 8.00
N GLU A 107 -1.44 -10.44 8.86
CA GLU A 107 -2.59 -11.37 8.89
C GLU A 107 -3.94 -10.70 9.21
N ASP A 108 -3.96 -9.66 10.05
CA ASP A 108 -5.20 -8.95 10.39
C ASP A 108 -5.38 -7.66 9.55
N SER A 109 -4.58 -7.48 8.50
CA SER A 109 -4.67 -6.33 7.59
C SER A 109 -5.70 -6.55 6.49
N MET A 110 -6.12 -5.47 5.81
CA MET A 110 -7.05 -5.55 4.68
C MET A 110 -6.56 -4.74 3.48
N TYR A 111 -6.93 -5.14 2.27
CA TYR A 111 -6.66 -4.36 1.05
C TYR A 111 -7.86 -4.40 0.12
N SER A 112 -8.45 -3.25 -0.17
CA SER A 112 -9.71 -3.18 -0.91
C SER A 112 -9.80 -1.96 -1.82
N ILE A 113 -10.57 -2.10 -2.92
CA ILE A 113 -10.88 -1.01 -3.86
C ILE A 113 -11.83 0.05 -3.26
N LEU A 114 -12.67 -0.36 -2.32
CA LEU A 114 -13.69 0.48 -1.64
C LEU A 114 -13.87 -0.04 -0.21
N SER A 115 -14.35 0.79 0.72
CA SER A 115 -14.69 0.27 2.05
C SER A 115 -15.91 -0.66 2.00
N PRO A 116 -16.03 -1.65 2.90
CA PRO A 116 -17.22 -2.51 2.98
C PRO A 116 -18.52 -1.71 3.18
N GLU A 117 -18.49 -0.64 3.97
CA GLU A 117 -19.62 0.27 4.16
C GLU A 117 -19.98 1.00 2.86
N GLY A 118 -18.97 1.43 2.10
CA GLY A 118 -19.13 2.02 0.78
C GLY A 118 -19.79 1.05 -0.19
N PHE A 119 -19.31 -0.19 -0.25
CA PHE A 119 -19.89 -1.24 -1.09
C PHE A 119 -21.35 -1.50 -0.73
N ALA A 120 -21.65 -1.73 0.56
CA ALA A 120 -22.99 -2.05 1.04
C ALA A 120 -23.98 -0.90 0.78
N SER A 121 -23.54 0.35 1.01
CA SER A 121 -24.36 1.53 0.72
C SER A 121 -24.65 1.73 -0.77
N ILE A 122 -23.71 1.41 -1.65
CA ILE A 122 -23.89 1.61 -3.11
C ILE A 122 -24.69 0.47 -3.73
N LEU A 123 -24.29 -0.77 -3.49
CA LEU A 123 -24.85 -1.94 -4.18
C LEU A 123 -26.11 -2.47 -3.51
N TRP A 124 -26.21 -2.38 -2.19
CA TRP A 124 -27.34 -2.89 -1.43
C TRP A 124 -28.21 -1.80 -0.81
N LYS A 125 -27.81 -0.53 -0.95
CA LYS A 125 -28.52 0.63 -0.37
C LYS A 125 -28.68 0.54 1.15
N ASP A 126 -27.80 -0.19 1.83
CA ASP A 126 -27.82 -0.39 3.28
C ASP A 126 -26.39 -0.55 3.82
N SER A 127 -25.86 0.50 4.46
CA SER A 127 -24.51 0.50 5.04
C SER A 127 -24.35 -0.41 6.24
N LYS A 128 -25.46 -0.86 6.87
CA LYS A 128 -25.40 -1.77 8.03
C LYS A 128 -24.98 -3.18 7.65
N ARG A 129 -25.01 -3.51 6.35
CA ARG A 129 -24.59 -4.80 5.80
C ARG A 129 -23.10 -4.84 5.44
N ALA A 130 -22.27 -4.05 6.14
CA ALA A 130 -20.84 -3.97 5.87
C ALA A 130 -20.11 -5.31 6.10
N ASP A 131 -20.52 -6.09 7.12
CA ASP A 131 -19.90 -7.39 7.41
C ASP A 131 -20.12 -8.38 6.25
N GLU A 132 -21.36 -8.46 5.74
CA GLU A 132 -21.70 -9.28 4.57
C GLU A 132 -20.98 -8.78 3.30
N ALA A 133 -20.79 -7.46 3.17
CA ALA A 133 -20.04 -6.88 2.06
C ALA A 133 -18.57 -7.29 2.12
N ALA A 134 -17.95 -7.24 3.30
CA ALA A 134 -16.55 -7.62 3.50
C ALA A 134 -16.29 -9.07 3.08
N GLU A 135 -17.21 -9.99 3.41
CA GLU A 135 -17.11 -11.40 3.00
C GLU A 135 -17.13 -11.57 1.47
N VAL A 136 -18.01 -10.84 0.77
CA VAL A 136 -18.13 -10.90 -0.69
C VAL A 136 -16.93 -10.25 -1.40
N MET A 137 -16.35 -9.21 -0.80
CA MET A 137 -15.28 -8.41 -1.41
C MET A 137 -13.90 -9.08 -1.40
N GLN A 138 -13.72 -10.17 -0.64
CA GLN A 138 -12.46 -10.94 -0.61
C GLN A 138 -11.21 -10.08 -0.33
N LEU A 139 -11.31 -9.19 0.66
CA LEU A 139 -10.31 -8.18 1.01
C LEU A 139 -9.22 -8.64 2.00
N THR A 140 -9.28 -9.89 2.47
CA THR A 140 -8.36 -10.44 3.48
C THR A 140 -7.04 -10.92 2.85
N PRO A 141 -5.95 -11.02 3.64
CA PRO A 141 -4.66 -11.46 3.12
C PRO A 141 -4.71 -12.85 2.48
N GLU A 142 -5.48 -13.80 3.04
CA GLU A 142 -5.62 -15.16 2.52
C GLU A 142 -6.30 -15.17 1.15
N ALA A 143 -7.37 -14.39 1.02
CA ALA A 143 -8.13 -14.30 -0.21
C ALA A 143 -7.30 -13.64 -1.33
N LEU A 144 -6.54 -12.61 -0.99
CA LEU A 144 -5.66 -11.89 -1.93
C LEU A 144 -4.41 -12.71 -2.29
N LEU A 145 -3.87 -13.50 -1.35
CA LEU A 145 -2.77 -14.42 -1.63
C LEU A 145 -3.20 -15.52 -2.60
N LYS A 146 -4.40 -16.08 -2.42
CA LYS A 146 -4.98 -17.09 -3.33
C LYS A 146 -5.18 -16.56 -4.75
N GLN A 147 -5.40 -15.25 -4.89
CA GLN A 147 -5.52 -14.55 -6.17
C GLN A 147 -4.18 -14.05 -6.73
N GLU A 148 -3.06 -14.37 -6.07
CA GLU A 148 -1.70 -13.91 -6.43
C GLU A 148 -1.51 -12.38 -6.40
N ILE A 149 -2.41 -11.63 -5.75
CA ILE A 149 -2.35 -10.17 -5.64
C ILE A 149 -1.22 -9.71 -4.70
N ILE A 150 -0.86 -10.55 -3.73
CA ILE A 150 0.22 -10.32 -2.76
C ILE A 150 1.21 -11.50 -2.76
N GLU A 151 2.42 -11.25 -2.29
CA GLU A 151 3.51 -12.24 -2.28
C GLU A 151 3.53 -13.11 -1.02
N GLY A 152 2.91 -12.64 0.07
CA GLY A 152 2.80 -13.43 1.29
C GLY A 152 2.18 -12.69 2.45
N ILE A 153 1.90 -13.47 3.49
CA ILE A 153 1.24 -13.05 4.71
C ILE A 153 2.25 -13.12 5.86
N ILE A 154 2.27 -12.09 6.69
CA ILE A 154 3.12 -11.99 7.87
C ILE A 154 2.23 -12.25 9.08
N PRO A 155 2.44 -13.35 9.81
CA PRO A 155 1.69 -13.62 11.03
C PRO A 155 1.86 -12.48 12.01
N GLU A 156 0.74 -11.99 12.55
CA GLU A 156 0.76 -11.07 13.65
C GLU A 156 1.02 -11.85 14.93
N SER A 157 1.66 -11.16 15.86
CA SER A 157 1.81 -11.72 17.19
C SER A 157 1.53 -10.60 18.16
N ASN A 158 1.10 -10.96 19.36
CA ASN A 158 0.96 -10.03 20.47
C ASN A 158 2.28 -9.30 20.84
N SER A 159 3.40 -9.64 20.19
CA SER A 159 4.68 -8.95 20.32
C SER A 159 5.05 -8.21 19.03
N HIS A 160 4.96 -6.89 19.04
CA HIS A 160 5.45 -6.02 17.95
C HIS A 160 6.90 -6.35 17.56
N ARG A 161 7.76 -6.67 18.53
CA ARG A 161 9.16 -7.04 18.28
C ARG A 161 9.30 -8.31 17.43
N LYS A 162 8.41 -9.29 17.60
CA LYS A 162 8.43 -10.52 16.78
C LYS A 162 7.98 -10.21 15.34
N VAL A 163 6.92 -9.43 15.17
CA VAL A 163 6.46 -8.97 13.85
C VAL A 163 7.57 -8.23 13.11
N CYS A 164 8.27 -7.29 13.76
CA CYS A 164 9.41 -6.60 13.15
C CYS A 164 10.58 -7.54 12.78
N LYS A 165 10.80 -8.62 13.53
CA LYS A 165 11.83 -9.61 13.20
C LYS A 165 11.47 -10.38 11.93
N GLU A 166 10.20 -10.76 11.77
CA GLU A 166 9.72 -11.42 10.55
C GLU A 166 9.80 -10.49 9.34
N ILE A 167 9.34 -9.23 9.46
CA ILE A 167 9.51 -8.22 8.40
C ILE A 167 10.98 -8.06 8.03
N LYS A 168 11.89 -7.99 9.01
CA LYS A 168 13.33 -7.87 8.76
C LYS A 168 13.90 -9.10 8.02
N LYS A 169 13.43 -10.30 8.36
CA LYS A 169 13.83 -11.55 7.70
C LYS A 169 13.37 -11.57 6.23
N ILE A 170 12.10 -11.22 5.98
CA ILE A 170 11.53 -11.09 4.63
C ILE A 170 12.32 -10.05 3.83
N LEU A 171 12.52 -8.85 4.39
CA LEU A 171 13.31 -7.81 3.73
C LEU A 171 14.73 -8.28 3.37
N ALA A 172 15.42 -8.98 4.27
CA ALA A 172 16.77 -9.47 4.00
C ALA A 172 16.81 -10.48 2.84
N GLN A 173 15.83 -11.39 2.80
CA GLN A 173 15.73 -12.41 1.75
C GLN A 173 15.32 -11.79 0.41
N GLU A 174 14.25 -11.00 0.41
CA GLU A 174 13.66 -10.48 -0.82
C GLU A 174 14.49 -9.37 -1.44
N LEU A 175 15.14 -8.52 -0.63
CA LEU A 175 16.09 -7.55 -1.17
C LEU A 175 17.30 -8.27 -1.79
N LYS A 176 17.80 -9.37 -1.20
CA LYS A 176 18.87 -10.15 -1.82
C LYS A 176 18.43 -10.71 -3.19
N ASN A 177 17.22 -11.23 -3.28
CA ASN A 177 16.65 -11.75 -4.53
C ASN A 177 16.50 -10.65 -5.58
N LEU A 178 15.85 -9.54 -5.23
CA LEU A 178 15.53 -8.45 -6.16
C LEU A 178 16.77 -7.64 -6.58
N THR A 179 17.77 -7.49 -5.71
CA THR A 179 19.02 -6.81 -6.06
C THR A 179 19.95 -7.65 -6.93
N SER A 180 19.70 -8.97 -7.04
CA SER A 180 20.44 -9.83 -7.97
C SER A 180 19.98 -9.65 -9.43
N LEU A 181 18.81 -9.05 -9.65
CA LEU A 181 18.27 -8.75 -10.97
C LEU A 181 18.92 -7.50 -11.56
N THR A 182 19.05 -7.47 -12.88
CA THR A 182 19.38 -6.23 -13.59
C THR A 182 18.22 -5.24 -13.49
N LYS A 183 18.53 -3.94 -13.66
CA LYS A 183 17.50 -2.87 -13.67
C LYS A 183 16.41 -3.12 -14.70
N PHE A 184 16.76 -3.69 -15.86
CA PHE A 184 15.81 -4.03 -16.92
C PHE A 184 14.90 -5.18 -16.50
N GLU A 185 15.46 -6.27 -15.97
CA GLU A 185 14.68 -7.42 -15.49
C GLU A 185 13.75 -7.03 -14.35
N LEU A 186 14.20 -6.19 -13.42
CA LEU A 186 13.39 -5.69 -12.31
C LEU A 186 12.15 -4.96 -12.81
N VAL A 187 12.33 -3.94 -13.67
CA VAL A 187 11.22 -3.16 -14.23
C VAL A 187 10.31 -4.04 -15.10
N LYS A 188 10.87 -4.93 -15.92
CA LYS A 188 10.10 -5.87 -16.74
C LYS A 188 9.22 -6.76 -15.86
N ARG A 189 9.80 -7.39 -14.83
CA ARG A 189 9.08 -8.27 -13.89
C ARG A 189 7.97 -7.52 -13.16
N ARG A 190 8.21 -6.28 -12.72
CA ARG A 190 7.18 -5.43 -12.10
C ARG A 190 6.03 -5.17 -13.06
N LYS A 191 6.31 -4.78 -14.30
CA LYS A 191 5.27 -4.55 -15.31
C LYS A 191 4.48 -5.82 -15.64
N GLU A 192 5.16 -6.96 -15.76
CA GLU A 192 4.51 -8.24 -15.99
C GLU A 192 3.60 -8.63 -14.84
N ARG A 193 4.04 -8.43 -13.59
CA ARG A 193 3.21 -8.64 -12.39
C ARG A 193 1.88 -7.90 -12.49
N TYR A 194 1.89 -6.60 -12.74
CA TYR A 194 0.65 -5.81 -12.80
C TYR A 194 -0.17 -6.02 -14.06
N ARG A 195 0.41 -6.53 -15.16
CA ARG A 195 -0.33 -6.87 -16.39
C ARG A 195 -1.10 -8.19 -16.31
N LYS A 196 -0.85 -9.01 -15.28
CA LYS A 196 -1.61 -10.24 -15.04
C LYS A 196 -3.03 -9.97 -14.54
N PHE A 197 -3.25 -8.79 -13.97
CA PHE A 197 -4.54 -8.29 -13.49
C PHE A 197 -5.12 -7.31 -14.50
#